data_AF-A0A9X1WGD9-F1
#
_entry.id   AF-A0A9X1WGD9-F1
#
_cell.length_a   1.000
_cell.length_b   1.000
_cell.length_c   1.000
_cell.angle_alpha   90.00
_cell.angle_beta   90.00
_cell.angle_gamma   90.00
#
_symmetry.space_group_name_H-M   'P 1'
#
loop_
_entity.id
_entity.type
_entity.pdbx_description
1 polymer ?
#
loop_
_entity_poly.entity_id
_entity_poly.type
_entity_poly.pdbx_seq_one_letter_code
_entity_poly.pdbx_strand_id
1 'polypeptide(L)'
;MVLGVLVVLIAAGAAGLWFISRDAPEQVAEAPAGSSSEAVDDYLVDDGDSPAMDDAVPGEELPPGLGYTGYTDYEHAGCDGLDTWVYAGEGGGSAVVVCVSDLDGSLYMRGDFADWPGSGPAQGDVVMGGDVDVVNGIYTARVDGGVVLFHGTDVWFEGDRGGDPLAQFESFWYDDTIWGP
;
A
#
# COMPACT_ATOMS: atom_id res chain seq x y z
N MET A 1 45.63 -27.39 5.41
CA MET A 1 46.17 -27.56 4.04
C MET A 1 45.30 -26.74 3.12
N VAL A 2 45.91 -25.76 2.45
CA VAL A 2 45.25 -24.64 1.73
C VAL A 2 45.19 -24.95 0.24
N LEU A 3 44.07 -24.64 -0.41
CA LEU A 3 43.92 -24.33 -1.86
C LEU A 3 42.46 -23.84 -2.02
N GLY A 4 42.11 -22.59 -2.34
CA GLY A 4 42.84 -21.53 -3.06
C GLY A 4 42.30 -21.40 -4.49
N VAL A 5 42.13 -20.14 -4.95
CA VAL A 5 41.76 -19.62 -6.30
C VAL A 5 40.28 -19.20 -6.39
N LEU A 6 39.85 -17.93 -6.38
CA LEU A 6 40.27 -16.63 -6.98
C LEU A 6 39.99 -16.46 -8.50
N VAL A 7 38.87 -15.76 -8.79
CA VAL A 7 38.57 -14.67 -9.77
C VAL A 7 39.07 -14.75 -11.24
N VAL A 8 38.22 -14.38 -12.22
CA VAL A 8 38.42 -13.30 -13.25
C VAL A 8 37.38 -13.32 -14.41
N LEU A 9 36.63 -12.20 -14.53
CA LEU A 9 36.13 -11.38 -15.67
C LEU A 9 35.63 -11.99 -17.01
N ILE A 10 34.59 -11.36 -17.59
CA ILE A 10 34.67 -10.56 -18.84
C ILE A 10 33.51 -9.54 -18.91
N ALA A 11 33.88 -8.30 -19.19
CA ALA A 11 33.01 -7.19 -19.60
C ALA A 11 32.94 -7.10 -21.13
N ALA A 12 31.77 -6.79 -21.69
CA ALA A 12 31.56 -6.16 -23.01
C ALA A 12 30.05 -5.88 -23.16
N GLY A 13 29.55 -4.73 -23.63
CA GLY A 13 30.26 -3.62 -24.26
C GLY A 13 29.38 -2.37 -24.32
N ALA A 14 30.08 -1.25 -24.36
CA ALA A 14 29.55 0.04 -24.76
C ALA A 14 29.92 0.29 -26.24
N ALA A 15 29.14 1.20 -26.85
CA ALA A 15 29.38 1.95 -28.09
C ALA A 15 28.75 1.40 -29.38
N GLY A 16 27.76 2.18 -29.86
CA GLY A 16 27.20 2.13 -31.20
C GLY A 16 26.41 3.40 -31.50
N LEU A 17 27.13 4.51 -31.69
CA LEU A 17 26.66 5.82 -32.19
C LEU A 17 25.98 5.69 -33.56
N TRP A 18 24.99 6.53 -33.90
CA TRP A 18 25.07 7.53 -35.00
C TRP A 18 23.72 8.22 -35.31
N PHE A 19 23.69 9.54 -35.01
CA PHE A 19 23.15 10.67 -35.80
C PHE A 19 22.22 10.42 -36.99
N ILE A 20 21.00 10.98 -36.95
CA ILE A 20 20.33 11.67 -38.09
C ILE A 20 19.49 12.86 -37.57
N SER A 21 19.94 14.09 -37.92
CA SER A 21 19.23 15.32 -38.37
C SER A 21 17.93 15.79 -37.69
N ARG A 22 17.56 17.07 -37.58
CA ARG A 22 18.08 18.44 -37.82
C ARG A 22 16.92 19.34 -37.35
N ASP A 23 17.21 20.49 -36.75
CA ASP A 23 16.23 21.54 -36.43
C ASP A 23 15.43 22.09 -37.62
N ALA A 24 14.19 22.53 -37.33
CA ALA A 24 13.50 23.78 -37.72
C ALA A 24 12.04 23.59 -38.22
N PRO A 25 11.17 24.63 -38.22
CA PRO A 25 10.54 25.29 -37.07
C PRO A 25 8.98 25.39 -37.19
N GLU A 26 8.36 26.02 -36.19
CA GLU A 26 6.94 26.38 -35.99
C GLU A 26 6.00 26.48 -37.22
N GLN A 27 4.78 25.94 -37.06
CA GLN A 27 3.56 26.53 -37.62
C GLN A 27 2.46 26.58 -36.55
N VAL A 28 2.11 27.81 -36.18
CA VAL A 28 0.86 28.18 -35.51
C VAL A 28 -0.21 28.31 -36.59
N ALA A 29 -1.37 27.67 -36.42
CA ALA A 29 -2.69 28.32 -36.43
C ALA A 29 -3.85 27.36 -36.72
N GLU A 30 -4.96 27.68 -36.03
CA GLU A 30 -6.36 27.41 -36.37
C GLU A 30 -6.97 26.04 -36.07
N ALA A 31 -7.70 26.01 -34.94
CA ALA A 31 -8.94 25.25 -34.84
C ALA A 31 -9.96 25.76 -35.87
N PRO A 32 -10.88 24.88 -36.30
CA PRO A 32 -12.28 25.23 -36.12
C PRO A 32 -13.07 24.12 -35.44
N ALA A 33 -13.96 24.56 -34.57
CA ALA A 33 -15.03 23.77 -33.98
C ALA A 33 -15.93 23.14 -35.06
N GLY A 34 -16.33 21.90 -34.81
CA GLY A 34 -17.36 21.20 -35.57
C GLY A 34 -17.99 20.14 -34.68
N SER A 35 -19.15 20.47 -34.14
CA SER A 35 -19.97 19.69 -33.22
C SER A 35 -20.69 18.52 -33.92
N SER A 36 -20.94 17.47 -33.13
CA SER A 36 -22.20 16.70 -33.01
C SER A 36 -22.10 15.18 -33.25
N SER A 37 -22.24 14.47 -32.13
CA SER A 37 -23.20 13.37 -31.89
C SER A 37 -22.98 11.97 -32.49
N GLU A 38 -22.76 11.04 -31.55
CA GLU A 38 -23.37 9.69 -31.43
C GLU A 38 -22.86 8.56 -32.34
N ALA A 39 -22.18 7.58 -31.74
CA ALA A 39 -22.68 6.20 -31.65
C ALA A 39 -21.80 5.34 -30.70
N VAL A 40 -22.48 4.75 -29.73
CA VAL A 40 -22.13 3.67 -28.80
C VAL A 40 -21.70 2.37 -29.51
N ASP A 41 -20.71 1.67 -28.95
CA ASP A 41 -20.59 0.20 -28.82
C ASP A 41 -19.22 -0.08 -28.14
N ASP A 42 -19.18 -0.26 -26.82
CA ASP A 42 -19.43 -1.52 -26.10
C ASP A 42 -18.33 -2.57 -26.33
N TYR A 43 -17.30 -2.49 -25.49
CA TYR A 43 -16.45 -3.63 -25.17
C TYR A 43 -16.35 -3.71 -23.64
N LEU A 44 -17.34 -4.42 -23.09
CA LEU A 44 -17.35 -5.06 -21.79
C LEU A 44 -15.98 -5.68 -21.48
N VAL A 45 -15.23 -5.04 -20.60
CA VAL A 45 -14.17 -5.69 -19.82
C VAL A 45 -14.76 -5.95 -18.45
N ASP A 46 -15.19 -7.20 -18.31
CA ASP A 46 -15.39 -7.99 -17.09
C ASP A 46 -15.21 -7.21 -15.79
N ASP A 47 -16.33 -7.02 -15.09
CA ASP A 47 -16.40 -6.66 -13.68
C ASP A 47 -15.54 -7.64 -12.87
N GLY A 48 -14.26 -7.29 -12.73
CA GLY A 48 -13.44 -7.77 -11.64
C GLY A 48 -14.09 -7.28 -10.36
N ASP A 49 -14.91 -8.15 -9.78
CA ASP A 49 -15.51 -8.13 -8.45
C ASP A 49 -14.37 -7.94 -7.42
N SER A 50 -13.82 -6.72 -7.36
CA SER A 50 -13.25 -6.21 -6.14
C SER A 50 -14.42 -6.19 -5.17
N PRO A 51 -14.40 -6.98 -4.09
CA PRO A 51 -15.49 -6.96 -3.14
C PRO A 51 -15.69 -5.50 -2.76
N ALA A 52 -16.86 -4.96 -3.08
CA ALA A 52 -17.30 -3.71 -2.51
C ALA A 52 -17.33 -3.97 -1.01
N MET A 53 -16.23 -3.60 -0.37
CA MET A 53 -16.09 -3.71 1.07
C MET A 53 -17.20 -2.83 1.63
N ASP A 54 -18.12 -3.43 2.38
CA ASP A 54 -19.18 -2.69 3.06
C ASP A 54 -18.54 -1.51 3.80
N ASP A 55 -18.87 -0.30 3.37
CA ASP A 55 -18.52 0.94 4.06
C ASP A 55 -19.00 0.78 5.51
N ALA A 56 -18.07 0.52 6.44
CA ALA A 56 -18.39 0.42 7.85
C ALA A 56 -18.79 1.83 8.32
N VAL A 57 -20.11 2.05 8.36
CA VAL A 57 -20.71 3.31 8.77
C VAL A 57 -20.34 3.61 10.23
N PRO A 58 -19.94 4.84 10.57
CA PRO A 58 -19.69 5.24 11.96
C PRO A 58 -20.95 5.03 12.81
N GLY A 59 -20.95 3.99 13.65
CA GLY A 59 -22.11 3.57 14.45
C GLY A 59 -22.23 2.06 14.66
N GLU A 60 -21.49 1.25 13.90
CA GLU A 60 -21.37 -0.19 14.15
C GLU A 60 -20.57 -0.43 15.45
N GLU A 61 -21.05 -1.33 16.30
CA GLU A 61 -20.27 -1.80 17.44
C GLU A 61 -18.97 -2.40 16.90
N LEU A 62 -17.83 -1.90 17.40
CA LEU A 62 -16.52 -2.47 17.07
C LEU A 62 -16.52 -3.98 17.36
N PRO A 63 -15.82 -4.78 16.53
CA PRO A 63 -15.75 -6.21 16.73
C PRO A 63 -15.14 -6.51 18.11
N PRO A 64 -15.51 -7.64 18.75
CA PRO A 64 -14.88 -8.05 20.00
C PRO A 64 -13.37 -8.11 19.84
N GLY A 65 -12.64 -7.48 20.76
CA GLY A 65 -11.18 -7.44 20.71
C GLY A 65 -10.62 -6.13 20.15
N LEU A 66 -11.36 -5.41 19.29
CA LEU A 66 -10.96 -4.11 18.76
C LEU A 66 -11.49 -2.97 19.65
N GLY A 67 -10.58 -2.22 20.26
CA GLY A 67 -10.87 -1.02 21.05
C GLY A 67 -10.43 0.25 20.34
N TYR A 68 -10.54 1.39 21.03
CA TYR A 68 -10.19 2.71 20.48
C TYR A 68 -8.69 2.85 20.12
N THR A 69 -7.83 2.13 20.83
CA THR A 69 -6.38 2.14 20.61
C THR A 69 -5.91 0.91 19.84
N GLY A 70 -6.80 0.12 19.24
CA GLY A 70 -6.46 -1.08 18.47
C GLY A 70 -6.85 -2.39 19.16
N TYR A 71 -6.22 -3.48 18.76
CA TYR A 71 -6.58 -4.82 19.23
C TYR A 71 -6.08 -5.10 20.65
N THR A 72 -6.89 -5.81 21.42
CA THR A 72 -6.59 -6.18 22.83
C THR A 72 -6.04 -7.59 22.97
N ASP A 73 -6.24 -8.42 21.96
CA ASP A 73 -5.82 -9.80 21.85
C ASP A 73 -4.57 -9.99 20.98
N TYR A 74 -4.16 -8.95 20.25
CA TYR A 74 -2.90 -8.88 19.49
C TYR A 74 -1.96 -7.87 20.15
N GLU A 75 -0.94 -8.36 20.86
CA GLU A 75 -0.05 -7.55 21.71
C GLU A 75 0.64 -6.41 20.94
N HIS A 76 0.85 -6.59 19.65
CA HIS A 76 1.62 -5.67 18.81
C HIS A 76 0.76 -4.83 17.85
N ALA A 77 -0.55 -5.07 17.76
CA ALA A 77 -1.46 -4.37 16.86
C ALA A 77 -2.31 -3.31 17.61
N GLY A 78 -1.64 -2.39 18.31
CA GLY A 78 -2.28 -1.28 19.03
C GLY A 78 -1.49 0.02 18.93
N CYS A 79 -2.17 1.16 19.00
CA CYS A 79 -1.58 2.50 18.96
C CYS A 79 -0.87 2.87 20.27
N ASP A 80 0.10 3.77 20.18
CA ASP A 80 0.88 4.25 21.31
C ASP A 80 0.15 5.37 22.06
N GLY A 81 0.22 5.36 23.40
CA GLY A 81 -0.24 6.46 24.24
C GLY A 81 -1.74 6.76 24.09
N LEU A 82 -2.07 7.94 23.55
CA LEU A 82 -3.45 8.39 23.32
C LEU A 82 -3.82 8.38 21.83
N ASP A 83 -2.94 7.87 20.98
CA ASP A 83 -3.16 7.76 19.54
C ASP A 83 -4.29 6.77 19.25
N THR A 84 -4.90 6.94 18.09
CA THR A 84 -6.12 6.22 17.70
C THR A 84 -5.94 5.65 16.31
N TRP A 85 -6.58 4.52 16.02
CA TRP A 85 -6.47 3.95 14.69
C TRP A 85 -7.42 4.64 13.70
N VAL A 86 -6.99 4.71 12.44
CA VAL A 86 -7.79 5.09 11.26
C VAL A 86 -8.10 3.89 10.38
N TYR A 87 -7.34 2.81 10.53
CA TYR A 87 -7.56 1.52 9.87
C TYR A 87 -7.17 0.40 10.85
N ALA A 88 -7.96 -0.66 10.88
CA ALA A 88 -7.67 -1.89 11.61
C ALA A 88 -8.02 -3.09 10.72
N GLY A 89 -7.12 -4.06 10.59
CA GLY A 89 -7.35 -5.27 9.80
C GLY A 89 -6.89 -6.51 10.55
N GLU A 90 -7.64 -7.61 10.40
CA GLU A 90 -7.28 -8.91 10.98
C GLU A 90 -7.61 -10.08 10.04
N GLY A 91 -6.86 -11.16 10.18
CA GLY A 91 -7.07 -12.41 9.44
C GLY A 91 -5.83 -13.29 9.41
N GLY A 92 -6.02 -14.59 9.22
CA GLY A 92 -4.88 -15.53 9.12
C GLY A 92 -3.96 -15.55 10.34
N GLY A 93 -4.46 -15.20 11.53
CA GLY A 93 -3.67 -15.10 12.76
C GLY A 93 -2.77 -13.86 12.83
N SER A 94 -3.01 -12.87 11.97
CA SER A 94 -2.32 -11.58 11.97
C SER A 94 -3.30 -10.44 12.17
N ALA A 95 -2.84 -9.34 12.76
CA ALA A 95 -3.60 -8.12 12.91
C ALA A 95 -2.72 -6.87 12.71
N VAL A 96 -3.32 -5.80 12.23
CA VAL A 96 -2.65 -4.51 12.01
C VAL A 96 -3.56 -3.35 12.39
N VAL A 97 -2.94 -2.27 12.84
CA VAL A 97 -3.57 -0.95 12.92
C VAL A 97 -2.72 0.10 12.24
N VAL A 98 -3.37 1.05 11.57
CA VAL A 98 -2.77 2.32 11.18
C VAL A 98 -3.27 3.36 12.17
N CYS A 99 -2.34 4.00 12.88
CA CYS A 99 -2.59 4.96 13.92
C CYS A 99 -2.35 6.37 13.42
N VAL A 100 -3.17 7.32 13.88
CA VAL A 100 -2.91 8.75 13.78
C VAL A 100 -2.31 9.25 15.10
N SER A 101 -1.19 9.95 15.02
CA SER A 101 -0.58 10.55 16.21
C SER A 101 -1.38 11.76 16.68
N ASP A 102 -1.69 11.82 17.98
CA ASP A 102 -2.36 12.98 18.58
C ASP A 102 -1.50 14.26 18.50
N LEU A 103 -0.18 14.08 18.41
CA LEU A 103 0.81 15.15 18.56
C LEU A 103 0.96 15.98 17.28
N ASP A 104 0.94 15.31 16.13
CA ASP A 104 1.23 15.93 14.84
C ASP A 104 0.38 15.43 13.67
N GLY A 105 -0.55 14.51 13.90
CA GLY A 105 -1.42 13.93 12.87
C GLY A 105 -0.69 13.01 11.89
N SER A 106 0.56 12.63 12.16
CA SER A 106 1.28 11.66 11.34
C SER A 106 0.67 10.27 11.44
N LEU A 107 0.83 9.48 10.37
CA LEU A 107 0.36 8.11 10.32
C LEU A 107 1.50 7.12 10.50
N TYR A 108 1.29 6.13 11.36
CA TYR A 108 2.20 5.00 11.53
C TYR A 108 1.43 3.69 11.64
N MET A 109 2.06 2.60 11.23
CA MET A 109 1.50 1.26 11.29
C MET A 109 2.10 0.50 12.46
N ARG A 110 1.26 -0.33 13.12
CA ARG A 110 1.68 -1.35 14.07
C ARG A 110 0.97 -2.66 13.78
N GLY A 111 1.73 -3.74 13.65
CA GLY A 111 1.22 -5.05 13.26
C GLY A 111 1.82 -6.19 14.07
N ASP A 112 0.98 -7.18 14.28
CA ASP A 112 1.29 -8.50 14.83
C ASP A 112 1.07 -9.52 13.71
N PHE A 113 2.15 -10.00 13.08
CA PHE A 113 2.05 -10.93 11.96
C PHE A 113 2.52 -12.33 12.39
N ALA A 114 1.72 -13.35 12.08
CA ALA A 114 2.04 -14.74 12.43
C ALA A 114 3.38 -15.21 11.83
N ASP A 115 3.66 -14.79 10.59
CA ASP A 115 4.87 -15.16 9.84
C ASP A 115 5.89 -14.00 9.78
N TRP A 116 5.90 -13.12 10.79
CA TRP A 116 6.85 -12.02 10.85
C TRP A 116 8.31 -12.53 10.97
N PRO A 117 9.24 -12.12 10.08
CA PRO A 117 10.64 -12.52 10.16
C PRO A 117 11.44 -11.78 11.26
N GLY A 118 10.87 -10.73 11.86
CA GLY A 118 11.50 -9.95 12.93
C GLY A 118 11.17 -10.46 14.33
N SER A 119 11.98 -10.07 15.33
CA SER A 119 11.80 -10.49 16.73
C SER A 119 10.90 -9.57 17.57
N GLY A 120 10.10 -8.72 16.93
CA GLY A 120 9.32 -7.66 17.59
C GLY A 120 8.17 -7.17 16.69
N PRO A 121 7.43 -6.14 17.11
CA PRO A 121 6.28 -5.62 16.36
C PRO A 121 6.72 -5.17 14.96
N ALA A 122 5.89 -5.42 13.96
CA ALA A 122 6.04 -4.74 12.68
C ALA A 122 5.54 -3.31 12.85
N GLN A 123 6.46 -2.36 13.05
CA GLN A 123 6.10 -0.97 13.32
C GLN A 123 6.88 -0.01 12.44
N GLY A 124 6.20 1.05 11.98
CA GLY A 124 6.84 2.23 11.42
C GLY A 124 5.94 3.09 10.55
N ASP A 125 6.52 4.12 9.94
CA ASP A 125 5.79 5.22 9.32
C ASP A 125 5.02 4.79 8.06
N VAL A 126 3.79 5.29 7.91
CA VAL A 126 3.04 5.18 6.65
C VAL A 126 3.57 6.22 5.67
N VAL A 127 3.96 5.74 4.49
CA VAL A 127 4.50 6.58 3.41
C VAL A 127 3.35 7.22 2.66
N MET A 128 3.07 8.49 2.95
CA MET A 128 2.06 9.27 2.24
C MET A 128 2.51 9.57 0.80
N GLY A 129 1.61 9.35 -0.16
CA GLY A 129 1.87 9.50 -1.60
C GLY A 129 0.57 9.62 -2.41
N GLY A 130 0.68 9.79 -3.72
CA GLY A 130 -0.47 10.04 -4.61
C GLY A 130 -1.45 8.87 -4.75
N ASP A 131 -1.01 7.65 -4.48
CA ASP A 131 -1.81 6.42 -4.58
C ASP A 131 -2.19 5.85 -3.21
N VAL A 132 -2.01 6.62 -2.14
CA VAL A 132 -2.35 6.18 -0.77
C VAL A 132 -3.84 6.39 -0.51
N ASP A 133 -4.49 5.31 -0.12
CA ASP A 133 -5.89 5.27 0.31
C ASP A 133 -5.99 4.33 1.52
N VAL A 134 -5.86 4.91 2.71
CA VAL A 134 -5.87 4.15 3.98
C VAL A 134 -7.24 3.53 4.24
N VAL A 135 -8.32 4.17 3.79
CA VAL A 135 -9.69 3.65 3.93
C VAL A 135 -9.84 2.35 3.15
N ASN A 136 -9.30 2.31 1.92
CA ASN A 136 -9.29 1.11 1.09
C ASN A 136 -8.12 0.15 1.37
N GLY A 137 -7.34 0.36 2.44
CA GLY A 137 -6.20 -0.50 2.77
C GLY A 137 -5.08 -0.46 1.72
N ILE A 138 -4.95 0.63 0.97
CA ILE A 138 -3.92 0.82 -0.06
C ILE A 138 -2.87 1.79 0.48
N TYR A 139 -1.81 1.26 1.08
CA TYR A 139 -0.72 2.09 1.61
C TYR A 139 0.58 1.31 1.70
N THR A 140 1.65 2.02 2.05
CA THR A 140 2.98 1.43 2.26
C THR A 140 3.49 1.87 3.62
N ALA A 141 4.02 0.93 4.41
CA ALA A 141 4.64 1.21 5.70
C ALA A 141 6.13 0.87 5.65
N ARG A 142 6.98 1.77 6.16
CA ARG A 142 8.40 1.49 6.37
C ARG A 142 8.59 0.99 7.79
N VAL A 143 8.87 -0.29 7.92
CA VAL A 143 8.98 -0.96 9.22
C VAL A 143 10.39 -1.45 9.47
N ASP A 144 10.67 -1.79 10.72
CA ASP A 144 11.90 -2.46 11.08
C ASP A 144 12.03 -3.79 10.33
N GLY A 145 12.96 -3.85 9.38
CA GLY A 145 13.20 -5.05 8.55
C GLY A 145 12.77 -4.91 7.09
N GLY A 146 12.08 -3.84 6.69
CA GLY A 146 11.79 -3.59 5.28
C GLY A 146 10.63 -2.65 5.01
N VAL A 147 10.03 -2.83 3.84
CA VAL A 147 8.86 -2.08 3.40
C VAL A 147 7.71 -3.07 3.24
N VAL A 148 6.57 -2.76 3.85
CA VAL A 148 5.35 -3.56 3.76
C VAL A 148 4.34 -2.81 2.90
N LEU A 149 3.74 -3.51 1.95
CA LEU A 149 2.73 -2.99 1.04
C LEU A 149 1.38 -3.60 1.40
N PHE A 150 0.38 -2.74 1.50
CA PHE A 150 -1.01 -3.09 1.71
C PHE A 150 -1.78 -2.79 0.43
N HIS A 151 -2.64 -3.71 0.02
CA HIS A 151 -3.54 -3.50 -1.10
C HIS A 151 -4.88 -4.20 -0.80
N GLY A 152 -5.80 -3.44 -0.20
CA GLY A 152 -7.04 -4.01 0.33
C GLY A 152 -6.72 -4.92 1.52
N THR A 153 -7.11 -6.19 1.41
CA THR A 153 -6.91 -7.20 2.46
C THR A 153 -5.55 -7.86 2.44
N ASP A 154 -4.81 -7.77 1.33
CA ASP A 154 -3.57 -8.50 1.16
C ASP A 154 -2.37 -7.65 1.57
N VAL A 155 -1.39 -8.29 2.22
CA VAL A 155 -0.19 -7.66 2.77
C VAL A 155 1.05 -8.38 2.27
N TRP A 156 2.07 -7.64 1.82
CA TRP A 156 3.32 -8.22 1.32
C TRP A 156 4.55 -7.43 1.77
N PHE A 157 5.71 -8.08 1.75
CA PHE A 157 6.98 -7.37 1.71
C PHE A 157 7.28 -6.81 0.31
N GLU A 158 7.97 -5.68 0.26
CA GLU A 158 8.48 -5.09 -0.98
C GLU A 158 9.46 -6.04 -1.67
N GLY A 159 9.19 -6.34 -2.94
CA GLY A 159 9.98 -7.28 -3.75
C GLY A 159 9.39 -8.69 -3.83
N ASP A 160 8.45 -9.05 -2.94
CA ASP A 160 7.79 -10.36 -2.91
C ASP A 160 6.40 -10.34 -3.56
N ARG A 161 6.04 -9.26 -4.28
CA ARG A 161 4.81 -9.20 -5.06
C ARG A 161 4.80 -10.29 -6.14
N GLY A 162 3.90 -11.26 -5.98
CA GLY A 162 3.81 -12.47 -6.81
C GLY A 162 4.20 -13.76 -6.09
N GLY A 163 4.70 -13.67 -4.86
CA GLY A 163 4.77 -14.77 -3.88
C GLY A 163 3.55 -14.80 -2.97
N ASP A 164 3.59 -15.67 -1.96
CA ASP A 164 2.54 -15.74 -0.93
C ASP A 164 2.52 -14.44 -0.11
N PRO A 165 1.33 -13.91 0.25
CA PRO A 165 1.24 -12.72 1.08
C PRO A 165 1.78 -12.99 2.49
N LEU A 166 2.32 -11.95 3.12
CA LEU A 166 2.70 -11.95 4.54
C LEU A 166 1.47 -12.18 5.42
N ALA A 167 0.34 -11.59 5.04
CA ALA A 167 -0.96 -11.82 5.66
C ALA A 167 -2.07 -11.52 4.65
N GLN A 168 -3.21 -12.17 4.85
CA GLN A 168 -4.46 -11.88 4.18
C GLN A 168 -5.52 -11.62 5.24
N PHE A 169 -6.03 -10.40 5.27
CA PHE A 169 -7.07 -10.01 6.20
C PHE A 169 -8.42 -10.52 5.73
N GLU A 170 -9.18 -11.09 6.65
CA GLU A 170 -10.55 -11.57 6.42
C GLU A 170 -11.55 -10.46 6.73
N SER A 171 -11.14 -9.49 7.55
CA SER A 171 -11.97 -8.37 7.99
C SER A 171 -11.11 -7.14 8.24
N PHE A 172 -11.69 -5.97 8.00
CA PHE A 172 -11.06 -4.70 8.31
C PHE A 172 -12.12 -3.64 8.62
N TRP A 173 -11.67 -2.59 9.30
CA TRP A 173 -12.47 -1.47 9.77
C TRP A 173 -11.68 -0.18 9.53
N TYR A 174 -12.38 0.92 9.31
CA TYR A 174 -11.77 2.24 9.16
C TYR A 174 -12.55 3.28 9.97
N ASP A 175 -11.85 4.31 10.42
CA ASP A 175 -12.44 5.49 11.07
C ASP A 175 -12.23 6.69 10.14
N ASP A 176 -13.31 7.10 9.47
CA ASP A 176 -13.31 8.22 8.53
C ASP A 176 -13.44 9.59 9.21
N THR A 177 -13.72 9.63 10.52
CA THR A 177 -13.97 10.88 11.24
C THR A 177 -12.73 11.78 11.30
N ILE A 178 -11.56 11.19 11.12
CA ILE A 178 -10.25 11.86 11.13
C ILE A 178 -10.00 12.63 9.83
N TRP A 179 -10.66 12.26 8.72
CA TRP A 179 -10.44 12.88 7.40
C TRP A 179 -11.34 14.10 7.12
N GLY A 180 -12.34 14.35 7.97
CA GLY A 180 -13.30 15.45 7.80
C GLY A 180 -14.32 15.21 6.68
N PRO A 181 -15.38 16.04 6.60
CA PRO A 181 -16.37 15.98 5.51
C PRO A 181 -15.85 16.55 4.18
#